data_AF-A0A957D289-F1
#
_entry.id   AF-A0A957D289-F1
#
_cell.length_a   1.000
_cell.length_b   1.000
_cell.length_c   1.000
_cell.angle_alpha   90.00
_cell.angle_beta   90.00
_cell.angle_gamma   90.00
#
_symmetry.space_group_name_H-M   'P 1'
#
loop_
_entity.id
_entity.type
_entity.pdbx_description
1 polymer ?
#
loop_
_entity_poly.entity_id
_entity_poly.type
_entity_poly.pdbx_seq_one_letter_code
_entity_poly.pdbx_strand_id
1 'polypeptide(L)'
;MKLIPEELYVACLDALENGDSAVTILARYPHAADELRPFLATAVHLTQLPMPPTLAAQQASRQQFLCQAAEMRADARWRQPQRRRPRKPRAHNS
;
A
#
# COMPACT_ATOMS: atom_id res chain seq x y z
N MET A 1 28.74 22.53 -15.63
CA MET A 1 28.12 22.12 -14.35
C MET A 1 28.57 23.11 -13.30
N LYS A 2 27.65 23.87 -12.71
CA LYS A 2 27.98 24.54 -11.45
C LYS A 2 28.04 23.43 -10.40
N LEU A 3 28.98 23.51 -9.47
CA LEU A 3 29.01 22.56 -8.36
C LEU A 3 28.18 23.21 -7.27
N ILE A 4 26.95 22.71 -7.07
CA ILE A 4 26.19 23.09 -5.89
C ILE A 4 26.89 22.51 -4.66
N PRO A 5 27.20 23.34 -3.64
CA PRO A 5 27.78 22.85 -2.40
C PRO A 5 26.82 21.91 -1.67
N GLU A 6 27.35 20.86 -1.05
CA GLU A 6 26.56 19.84 -0.34
C GLU A 6 25.67 20.46 0.74
N GLU A 7 26.18 21.47 1.43
CA GLU A 7 25.47 22.21 2.48
C GLU A 7 24.18 22.85 1.96
N LEU A 8 24.14 23.24 0.67
CA LEU A 8 22.94 23.81 0.07
C LEU A 8 21.87 22.74 -0.17
N TYR A 9 22.27 21.52 -0.57
CA TYR A 9 21.33 20.41 -0.70
C TYR A 9 20.71 20.04 0.64
N VAL A 10 21.52 19.95 1.70
CA VAL A 10 21.06 19.67 3.05
C VAL A 10 20.10 20.77 3.53
N ALA A 11 20.48 22.05 3.40
CA ALA A 11 19.62 23.16 3.80
C ALA A 11 18.28 23.19 3.04
N CYS A 12 18.25 22.79 1.78
CA CYS A 12 17.00 22.69 1.02
C CYS A 12 16.13 21.51 1.49
N LEU A 13 16.72 20.37 1.86
CA LEU A 13 15.98 19.25 2.44
C LEU A 13 15.39 19.61 3.82
N ASP A 14 16.17 20.28 4.67
CA ASP A 14 15.70 20.76 5.97
C ASP A 14 14.51 21.74 5.79
N ALA A 15 14.59 22.64 4.81
CA ALA A 15 13.48 23.55 4.50
C ALA A 15 12.22 22.79 4.04
N LEU A 16 12.38 21.79 3.17
CA LEU A 16 11.26 20.93 2.74
C LEU A 16 10.63 20.18 3.92
N GLU A 17 11.44 19.65 4.83
CA GLU A 17 10.96 18.94 6.04
C GLU A 17 10.21 19.86 7.00
N ASN A 18 10.65 21.12 7.11
CA ASN A 18 9.95 22.16 7.88
C ASN A 18 8.65 22.65 7.22
N GLY A 19 8.33 22.17 6.01
CA GLY A 19 7.09 22.46 5.30
C GLY A 19 7.18 23.59 4.27
N ASP A 20 8.36 24.13 3.98
CA ASP A 20 8.53 25.05 2.86
C ASP A 20 8.26 24.32 1.54
N SER A 21 7.59 25.01 0.60
CA SER A 21 7.39 24.44 -0.74
C SER A 21 8.67 24.49 -1.57
N ALA A 22 8.86 23.53 -2.48
CA ALA A 22 9.98 23.53 -3.43
C ALA A 22 10.08 24.85 -4.22
N VAL A 23 8.95 25.49 -4.55
CA VAL A 23 8.92 26.78 -5.25
C VAL A 23 9.52 27.89 -4.37
N THR A 24 9.14 27.93 -3.09
CA THR A 24 9.67 28.89 -2.12
C THR A 24 11.19 28.73 -1.95
N ILE A 25 11.67 27.50 -1.90
CA ILE A 25 13.10 27.19 -1.74
C ILE A 25 13.89 27.60 -2.99
N LEU A 26 13.39 27.30 -4.18
CA LEU A 26 14.03 27.70 -5.45
C LEU A 26 14.11 29.23 -5.59
N ALA A 27 13.09 29.96 -5.13
CA ALA A 27 13.10 31.42 -5.13
C ALA A 27 14.18 32.02 -4.20
N ARG A 28 14.57 31.30 -3.14
CA ARG A 28 15.66 31.70 -2.23
C ARG A 28 17.05 31.56 -2.88
N TYR A 29 17.20 30.62 -3.83
CA TYR A 29 18.46 30.32 -4.51
C TYR A 29 18.34 30.38 -6.04
N PRO A 30 18.02 31.55 -6.63
CA PRO A 30 17.72 31.66 -8.06
C PRO A 30 18.92 31.30 -8.95
N HIS A 31 20.15 31.50 -8.46
CA HIS A 31 21.38 31.19 -9.19
C HIS A 31 21.67 29.68 -9.35
N ALA A 32 21.03 28.84 -8.52
CA ALA A 32 21.16 27.39 -8.49
C ALA A 32 19.82 26.68 -8.83
N ALA A 33 18.77 27.44 -9.13
CA ALA A 33 17.41 26.92 -9.26
C ALA A 33 17.28 25.84 -10.34
N ASP A 34 17.91 26.06 -11.50
CA ASP A 34 17.82 25.10 -12.63
C ASP A 34 18.40 23.73 -12.27
N GLU A 35 19.42 23.70 -11.41
CA GLU A 35 20.11 22.48 -11.00
C GLU A 35 19.45 21.85 -9.76
N LEU A 36 18.94 22.67 -8.82
CA LEU A 36 18.18 22.20 -7.66
C LEU A 36 16.78 21.66 -8.01
N ARG A 37 16.18 22.13 -9.10
CA ARG A 37 14.81 21.78 -9.47
C ARG A 37 14.55 20.28 -9.61
N PRO A 38 15.34 19.49 -10.38
CA PRO A 38 15.14 18.05 -10.46
C PRO A 38 15.37 17.34 -9.12
N PHE A 39 16.32 17.83 -8.31
CA PHE A 39 16.58 17.29 -6.98
C PHE A 39 15.38 17.48 -6.04
N LEU A 40 14.85 18.71 -5.94
CA LEU A 40 13.71 19.00 -5.06
C LEU A 40 12.42 18.35 -5.55
N ALA A 41 12.21 18.25 -6.87
CA ALA A 41 11.08 17.50 -7.42
C ALA A 41 11.12 16.03 -6.99
N THR A 42 12.31 15.42 -6.97
CA THR A 42 12.50 14.04 -6.52
C THR A 42 12.25 13.92 -5.01
N ALA A 43 12.80 14.85 -4.21
CA ALA A 43 12.58 14.86 -2.76
C ALA A 43 11.09 14.98 -2.40
N VAL A 44 10.35 15.88 -3.06
CA VAL A 44 8.89 16.01 -2.87
C VAL A 44 8.14 14.74 -3.27
N HIS A 45 8.58 14.06 -4.34
CA HIS A 45 7.95 12.81 -4.73
C HIS A 45 8.17 11.70 -3.68
N LEU A 46 9.38 11.62 -3.11
CA LEU A 46 9.71 10.64 -2.07
C LEU A 46 8.88 10.83 -0.80
N THR A 47 8.59 12.07 -0.39
CA THR A 47 7.74 12.32 0.80
C THR A 47 6.28 11.95 0.59
N GLN A 48 5.83 11.83 -0.66
CA GLN A 48 4.47 11.41 -1.02
C GLN A 48 4.34 9.90 -1.20
N LEU A 49 5.44 9.15 -1.18
CA LEU A 49 5.37 7.71 -1.36
C LEU A 49 4.61 7.07 -0.19
N PRO A 50 3.65 6.17 -0.49
CA PRO A 50 2.96 5.44 0.56
C PRO A 50 3.99 4.62 1.34
N MET A 51 4.02 4.82 2.66
CA MET A 51 4.82 3.97 3.52
C MET A 51 4.35 2.52 3.39
N PRO A 52 5.29 1.55 3.34
CA PRO A 52 4.91 0.15 3.31
C PRO A 52 4.06 -0.20 4.54
N PRO A 53 3.04 -1.05 4.39
CA PRO A 53 2.19 -1.43 5.51
C PRO A 53 3.01 -2.14 6.58
N THR A 54 2.73 -1.83 7.85
CA THR A 54 3.39 -2.47 8.98
C THR A 54 3.13 -3.98 8.99
N LEU A 55 4.01 -4.75 9.65
CA LEU A 55 3.81 -6.19 9.82
C LEU A 55 2.45 -6.52 10.46
N ALA A 56 2.01 -5.70 11.42
CA ALA A 56 0.70 -5.86 12.04
C ALA A 56 -0.45 -5.65 11.03
N ALA A 57 -0.37 -4.63 10.18
CA ALA A 57 -1.35 -4.41 9.11
C ALA A 57 -1.38 -5.57 8.11
N GLN A 58 -0.22 -6.14 7.78
CA GLN A 58 -0.13 -7.32 6.91
C GLN A 58 -0.75 -8.57 7.55
N GLN A 59 -0.49 -8.82 8.84
CA GLN A 59 -1.07 -9.94 9.57
C GLN A 59 -2.60 -9.84 9.68
N ALA A 60 -3.11 -8.64 10.01
CA ALA A 60 -4.55 -8.39 10.07
C ALA A 60 -5.22 -8.63 8.71
N SER A 61 -4.64 -8.11 7.63
CA SER A 61 -5.12 -8.34 6.26
C SER A 61 -5.14 -9.84 5.89
N ARG A 62 -4.06 -10.57 6.22
CA ARG A 62 -3.99 -12.03 6.00
C ARG A 62 -5.09 -12.78 6.77
N GLN A 63 -5.33 -12.41 8.02
CA GLN A 63 -6.36 -13.05 8.84
C GLN A 63 -7.76 -12.79 8.26
N GLN A 64 -8.06 -11.55 7.88
CA GLN A 64 -9.33 -11.18 7.24
C GLN A 64 -9.57 -11.99 5.96
N PHE A 65 -8.53 -12.10 5.12
CA PHE A 65 -8.60 -12.90 3.89
C PHE A 65 -8.88 -14.38 4.19
N LEU A 66 -8.21 -14.98 5.17
CA LEU A 66 -8.42 -16.38 5.54
C LEU A 66 -9.82 -16.63 6.13
N CYS A 67 -10.33 -15.71 6.95
CA CYS A 67 -11.69 -15.76 7.48
C CYS A 67 -12.72 -15.74 6.34
N GLN A 68 -12.60 -14.78 5.42
CA GLN A 68 -13.50 -14.68 4.27
C GLN A 68 -13.47 -15.94 3.39
N ALA A 69 -12.27 -16.49 3.16
CA ALA A 69 -12.13 -17.74 2.41
C ALA A 69 -12.78 -18.94 3.13
N ALA A 70 -12.73 -18.98 4.47
CA ALA A 70 -13.39 -20.02 5.25
C ALA A 70 -14.92 -19.92 5.16
N GLU A 71 -15.47 -18.71 5.23
CA GLU A 71 -16.92 -18.45 5.06
C GLU A 71 -17.40 -18.90 3.68
N MET A 72 -16.70 -18.51 2.61
CA MET A 72 -17.04 -18.93 1.24
C MET A 72 -17.04 -20.46 1.08
N ARG A 73 -16.10 -21.16 1.74
CA ARG A 73 -16.06 -22.62 1.73
C ARG A 73 -17.22 -23.24 2.52
N ALA A 74 -17.63 -22.63 3.62
CA ALA A 74 -18.79 -23.10 4.39
C ALA A 74 -20.08 -22.95 3.57
N ASP A 75 -20.29 -21.79 2.93
CA ASP A 75 -21.44 -21.55 2.07
C ASP A 75 -21.51 -22.51 0.88
N ALA A 76 -20.37 -22.80 0.25
CA ALA A 76 -20.30 -23.76 -0.85
C ALA A 76 -20.68 -25.18 -0.41
N ARG A 77 -20.36 -25.57 0.83
CA ARG A 77 -20.76 -26.87 1.40
C ARG A 77 -22.25 -26.96 1.63
N TRP A 78 -22.89 -25.88 2.08
CA TRP A 78 -24.34 -25.83 2.28
C TRP A 78 -25.13 -25.78 0.97
N ARG A 79 -24.52 -25.24 -0.09
CA ARG A 79 -25.10 -25.22 -1.45
C ARG A 79 -24.99 -26.56 -2.19
N GLN A 80 -24.30 -27.57 -1.67
CA GLN A 80 -24.34 -28.89 -2.28
C GLN A 80 -25.75 -29.48 -2.10
N PRO A 81 -26.50 -29.73 -3.20
CA PRO A 81 -27.80 -30.37 -3.08
C PRO A 81 -27.55 -31.74 -2.48
N GLN A 82 -28.10 -32.00 -1.29
CA GLN A 82 -28.03 -33.29 -0.64
C GLN A 82 -28.43 -34.34 -1.68
N ARG A 83 -27.45 -35.10 -2.19
CA ARG A 83 -27.70 -36.21 -3.09
C ARG A 83 -28.65 -37.12 -2.33
N ARG A 84 -29.93 -37.08 -2.72
CA ARG A 84 -31.03 -37.82 -2.11
C ARG A 84 -30.56 -39.26 -1.97
N ARG A 85 -30.30 -39.69 -0.74
CA ARG A 85 -30.00 -41.11 -0.46
C ARG A 85 -31.18 -41.91 -0.99
N PRO A 86 -30.97 -42.89 -1.89
CA PRO A 86 -32.07 -43.73 -2.33
C PRO A 86 -32.62 -44.48 -1.10
N ARG A 87 -33.92 -44.32 -0.83
CA ARG A 87 -34.61 -45.08 0.23
C ARG A 87 -34.56 -46.56 -0.18
N LYS A 88 -33.90 -47.40 0.61
CA LYS A 88 -33.94 -48.87 0.44
C LYS A 88 -35.42 -49.32 0.50
N PRO A 89 -35.90 -50.13 -0.47
CA PRO A 89 -37.25 -50.66 -0.40
C PRO A 89 -37.32 -51.71 0.73
N ARG A 90 -38.40 -51.63 1.51
CA ARG A 90 -38.72 -52.54 2.61
C ARG A 90 -39.21 -53.85 1.99
N ALA A 91 -38.39 -54.90 2.03
CA ALA A 91 -38.80 -56.24 1.62
C ALA A 91 -39.96 -56.70 2.52
N HIS A 92 -41.12 -56.96 1.93
CA HIS A 92 -42.25 -57.61 2.59
C HIS A 92 -42.03 -59.12 2.52
N ASN A 93 -42.13 -59.76 3.68
CA ASN A 93 -42.04 -61.19 3.88
C ASN A 93 -43.39 -61.83 3.56
N SER A 94 -43.42 -62.91 2.77
CA SER A 94 -44.49 -63.90 2.70
C SER A 94 -43.91 -65.20 2.16
#